data_AF-A0A522MTM2-F1
#
_entry.id   AF-A0A522MTM2-F1
#
_cell.length_a   1.000
_cell.length_b   1.000
_cell.length_c   1.000
_cell.angle_alpha   90.00
_cell.angle_beta   90.00
_cell.angle_gamma   90.00
#
_symmetry.space_group_name_H-M   'P 1'
#
loop_
_entity.id
_entity.type
_entity.pdbx_description
1 polymer ?
#
loop_
_entity_poly.entity_id
_entity_poly.type
_entity_poly.pdbx_seq_one_letter_code
_entity_poly.pdbx_strand_id
1 'polypeptide(L)'
;PLVTTTTTLRIGDIITFHPQPGTTETHRIYDLSAAGIVTKGDANRTPDVGEIQGDLVVGRASVIIPYGGYVAVFFQQPTGIAALVLFFIALRLTWDLTENLPTGPLPSQVPALPAVPGLRWPRDELPASIAPRGRQGPRP
;
A
#
# COMPACT_ATOMS: atom_id res chain seq x y z
N PRO A 1 -5.45 -39.47 -22.49
CA PRO A 1 -5.28 -38.25 -23.31
C PRO A 1 -5.70 -37.01 -22.50
N LEU A 2 -4.72 -36.30 -21.92
CA LEU A 2 -4.98 -35.09 -21.15
C LEU A 2 -5.03 -33.91 -22.13
N VAL A 3 -6.24 -33.39 -22.31
CA VAL A 3 -6.49 -32.14 -23.00
C VAL A 3 -6.19 -31.03 -22.01
N THR A 4 -5.01 -30.43 -22.11
CA THR A 4 -4.69 -29.20 -21.37
C THR A 4 -4.54 -28.09 -22.40
N THR A 5 -5.64 -27.35 -22.61
CA THR A 5 -5.75 -26.02 -23.24
C THR A 5 -4.69 -25.69 -24.31
N THR A 6 -5.08 -25.81 -25.57
CA THR A 6 -4.38 -25.43 -26.80
C THR A 6 -4.04 -23.94 -26.86
N THR A 7 -3.16 -23.46 -25.98
CA THR A 7 -2.40 -22.24 -26.27
C THR A 7 -1.21 -22.70 -27.08
N THR A 8 -1.26 -22.51 -28.40
CA THR A 8 -0.11 -22.77 -29.26
C THR A 8 1.05 -21.90 -28.79
N LEU A 9 2.05 -22.54 -28.18
CA LEU A 9 3.29 -21.89 -27.77
C LEU A 9 4.05 -21.39 -29.00
N ARG A 10 4.68 -20.23 -28.86
CA ARG A 10 5.48 -19.61 -29.94
C ARG A 10 6.82 -19.15 -29.40
N ILE A 11 7.80 -19.04 -30.29
CA ILE A 11 9.08 -18.42 -29.97
C ILE A 11 8.83 -17.01 -29.43
N GLY A 12 9.49 -16.67 -28.31
CA GLY A 12 9.32 -15.41 -27.61
C GLY A 12 8.28 -15.40 -26.48
N ASP A 13 7.42 -16.42 -26.39
CA ASP A 13 6.48 -16.58 -25.27
C ASP A 13 7.26 -16.81 -23.97
N ILE A 14 6.76 -16.27 -22.86
CA ILE A 14 7.30 -16.52 -21.52
C ILE A 14 6.47 -17.64 -20.90
N ILE A 15 7.13 -18.72 -20.50
CA ILE A 15 6.48 -19.90 -19.94
C ILE A 15 7.03 -20.20 -18.55
N THR A 16 6.16 -20.73 -17.70
CA THR A 16 6.53 -21.32 -16.41
C THR A 16 6.44 -22.83 -16.55
N PHE A 17 7.48 -23.55 -16.13
CA PHE A 17 7.58 -25.00 -16.26
C PHE A 17 8.35 -25.63 -15.09
N HIS A 18 8.25 -26.95 -14.98
CA HIS A 18 8.95 -27.74 -13.96
C HIS A 18 10.04 -28.59 -14.62
N PRO A 19 11.30 -28.12 -14.71
CA PRO A 19 12.39 -28.91 -15.29
C PRO A 19 12.72 -30.15 -14.45
N GLN A 20 12.52 -30.05 -13.14
CA GLN A 20 12.77 -31.11 -12.17
C GLN A 20 11.68 -31.10 -11.09
N PRO A 21 11.42 -32.23 -10.41
CA PRO A 21 10.45 -32.27 -9.33
C PRO A 21 10.79 -31.27 -8.22
N GLY A 22 9.84 -30.38 -7.90
CA GLY A 22 10.00 -29.37 -6.85
C GLY A 22 10.69 -28.08 -7.30
N THR A 23 11.14 -27.99 -8.56
CA THR A 23 11.73 -26.78 -9.12
C THR A 23 10.75 -26.14 -10.10
N THR A 24 10.57 -24.82 -9.98
CA THR A 24 9.74 -24.03 -10.88
C THR A 24 10.55 -22.90 -11.47
N GLU A 25 10.62 -22.87 -12.80
CA GLU A 25 11.39 -21.89 -13.55
C GLU A 25 10.47 -21.14 -14.52
N THR A 26 10.84 -19.90 -14.84
CA THR A 26 10.08 -19.06 -15.77
C THR A 26 11.03 -18.40 -16.75
N HIS A 27 11.04 -18.89 -17.99
CA HIS A 27 11.96 -18.43 -19.04
C HIS A 27 11.21 -18.15 -20.34
N ARG A 28 11.92 -17.52 -21.27
CA ARG A 28 11.42 -17.24 -22.61
C ARG A 28 11.74 -18.39 -23.55
N ILE A 29 10.78 -18.76 -24.39
CA ILE A 29 10.99 -19.73 -25.46
C ILE A 29 11.98 -19.13 -26.46
N TYR A 30 13.15 -19.75 -26.56
CA TYR A 30 14.20 -19.38 -27.50
C TYR A 30 14.01 -20.12 -28.84
N ASP A 31 13.66 -21.40 -28.78
CA ASP A 31 13.41 -22.23 -29.97
C ASP A 31 12.33 -23.30 -29.70
N LEU A 32 11.66 -23.72 -30.77
CA LEU A 32 10.62 -24.76 -30.76
C LEU A 32 10.87 -25.77 -31.87
N SER A 33 11.05 -27.03 -31.51
CA SER A 33 11.26 -28.13 -32.44
C SER A 33 10.34 -29.32 -32.13
N ALA A 34 10.40 -30.36 -32.96
CA ALA A 34 9.70 -31.62 -32.68
C ALA A 34 10.30 -32.38 -31.49
N ALA A 35 11.55 -32.08 -31.12
CA ALA A 35 12.24 -32.75 -30.02
C ALA A 35 11.87 -32.12 -28.66
N GLY A 36 11.56 -30.82 -28.64
CA GLY A 36 11.01 -30.13 -27.48
C GLY A 36 11.12 -28.61 -27.55
N ILE A 37 11.06 -28.00 -26.37
CA ILE A 37 11.12 -26.55 -26.18
C ILE A 37 12.50 -26.19 -25.61
N VAL A 38 13.21 -25.28 -26.29
CA VAL A 38 14.43 -24.70 -25.74
C VAL A 38 14.09 -23.34 -25.14
N THR A 39 14.46 -23.15 -23.88
CA THR A 39 14.22 -21.89 -23.17
C THR A 39 15.53 -21.16 -22.91
N LYS A 40 15.40 -19.86 -22.63
CA LYS A 40 16.50 -19.01 -22.23
C LYS A 40 15.98 -18.01 -21.21
N GLY A 41 16.59 -17.99 -20.02
CA GLY A 41 16.35 -16.92 -19.05
C GLY A 41 16.73 -15.55 -19.62
N ASP A 42 15.92 -14.53 -19.34
CA ASP A 42 16.15 -13.17 -19.87
C ASP A 42 17.51 -12.58 -19.41
N ALA A 43 18.06 -13.05 -18.29
CA ALA A 43 19.38 -12.67 -17.78
C ALA A 43 20.55 -13.56 -18.28
N ASN A 44 20.26 -14.69 -18.93
CA ASN A 44 21.27 -15.65 -19.34
C ASN A 44 21.93 -15.22 -20.66
N ARG A 45 23.25 -15.44 -20.80
CA ARG A 45 23.97 -15.16 -22.06
C ARG A 45 23.69 -16.21 -23.12
N THR A 46 23.58 -17.47 -22.72
CA THR A 46 23.33 -18.63 -23.58
C THR A 46 21.94 -19.21 -23.33
N PRO A 47 21.39 -19.98 -24.28
CA PRO A 47 20.20 -20.80 -24.04
C PRO A 47 20.43 -21.82 -22.91
N ASP A 48 19.35 -22.24 -22.27
CA ASP A 48 19.41 -23.22 -21.19
C ASP A 48 19.73 -24.61 -21.74
N VAL A 49 20.43 -25.42 -20.95
CA VAL A 49 20.89 -26.74 -21.38
C VAL A 49 19.74 -27.74 -21.25
N GLY A 50 19.28 -28.26 -22.39
CA GLY A 50 18.27 -29.31 -22.46
C GLY A 50 16.97 -28.84 -23.12
N GLU A 51 16.15 -29.81 -23.50
CA GLU A 51 14.84 -29.59 -24.12
C GLU A 51 13.74 -29.93 -23.12
N ILE A 52 12.77 -29.02 -22.99
CA ILE A 52 11.61 -29.20 -22.12
C ILE A 52 10.46 -29.79 -22.93
N GLN A 53 9.88 -30.88 -22.43
CA GLN A 53 8.69 -31.46 -23.01
C GLN A 53 7.46 -30.60 -22.69
N GLY A 54 6.51 -30.52 -23.63
CA GLY A 54 5.36 -29.63 -23.51
C GLY A 54 4.43 -29.96 -22.33
N ASP A 55 4.47 -31.19 -21.81
CA ASP A 55 3.73 -31.64 -20.63
C ASP A 55 4.29 -31.10 -19.30
N LEU A 56 5.56 -30.69 -19.27
CA LEU A 56 6.19 -30.05 -18.13
C LEU A 56 5.85 -28.55 -18.02
N VAL A 57 5.19 -27.99 -19.03
CA VAL A 57 4.77 -26.59 -19.06
C VAL A 57 3.52 -26.41 -18.19
N VAL A 58 3.64 -25.57 -17.16
CA VAL A 58 2.52 -25.21 -16.27
C VAL A 58 1.61 -24.19 -16.96
N GLY A 59 2.19 -23.21 -17.66
CA GLY A 59 1.43 -22.21 -18.40
C GLY A 59 2.29 -21.13 -19.05
N ARG A 60 1.62 -20.26 -19.83
CA ARG A 60 2.20 -19.08 -20.48
C ARG A 60 1.82 -17.81 -19.73
N ALA A 61 2.75 -16.89 -19.57
CA ALA A 61 2.47 -15.56 -19.03
C ALA A 61 1.49 -14.80 -19.93
N SER A 62 0.37 -14.35 -19.37
CA SER A 62 -0.66 -13.56 -20.07
C SER A 62 -0.59 -12.07 -19.74
N VAL A 63 -0.03 -11.71 -18.58
CA VAL A 63 0.08 -10.35 -18.07
C VAL A 63 1.49 -10.14 -17.51
N ILE A 64 2.09 -8.99 -17.83
CA ILE A 64 3.40 -8.58 -17.31
C ILE A 64 3.19 -7.31 -16.49
N ILE A 65 3.49 -7.37 -15.20
CA ILE A 65 3.46 -6.21 -14.31
C ILE A 65 4.88 -5.61 -14.28
N PRO A 66 5.13 -4.50 -14.99
CA PRO A 66 6.45 -3.88 -14.97
C PRO A 66 6.80 -3.48 -13.53
N TYR A 67 8.05 -3.72 -13.13
CA TYR A 67 8.57 -3.45 -11.79
C TYR A 67 7.90 -4.21 -10.63
N GLY A 68 6.93 -5.11 -10.90
CA GLY A 68 6.25 -5.88 -9.85
C GLY A 68 7.21 -6.74 -9.01
N GLY A 69 8.29 -7.24 -9.62
CA GLY A 69 9.35 -7.95 -8.92
C GLY A 69 10.05 -7.11 -7.84
N TYR A 70 10.29 -5.82 -8.08
CA TYR A 70 10.89 -4.94 -7.07
C TYR A 70 9.97 -4.74 -5.87
N VAL A 71 8.65 -4.62 -6.11
CA VAL A 71 7.66 -4.53 -5.04
C VAL A 71 7.63 -5.81 -4.21
N ALA A 72 7.65 -6.97 -4.87
CA ALA A 72 7.69 -8.26 -4.19
C ALA A 72 8.96 -8.41 -3.32
N VAL A 73 10.13 -8.07 -3.87
CA VAL A 73 11.41 -8.11 -3.14
C VAL A 73 11.40 -7.11 -1.98
N PHE A 74 10.86 -5.90 -2.18
CA PHE A 74 10.77 -4.90 -1.12
C PHE A 74 10.00 -5.43 0.09
N PHE A 75 8.84 -6.07 -0.12
CA PHE A 75 8.05 -6.64 0.98
C PHE A 75 8.66 -7.90 1.62
N GLN A 76 9.67 -8.52 1.01
CA GLN A 76 10.45 -9.59 1.63
C GLN A 76 11.55 -9.05 2.56
N GLN A 77 11.87 -7.75 2.50
CA GLN A 77 12.87 -7.13 3.36
C GLN A 77 12.28 -6.67 4.70
N PRO A 78 13.07 -6.64 5.79
CA PRO A 78 12.61 -6.13 7.08
C PRO A 78 12.03 -4.70 7.00
N THR A 79 12.61 -3.86 6.14
CA THR A 79 12.15 -2.49 5.87
C THR A 79 10.78 -2.45 5.20
N GLY A 80 10.51 -3.34 4.24
CA GLY A 80 9.19 -3.44 3.59
C GLY A 80 8.13 -3.97 4.54
N ILE A 81 8.46 -4.94 5.38
CA ILE A 81 7.57 -5.41 6.45
C ILE A 81 7.26 -4.27 7.42
N ALA A 82 8.28 -3.52 7.87
CA ALA A 82 8.08 -2.36 8.73
C ALA A 82 7.17 -1.30 8.07
N ALA A 83 7.35 -1.03 6.77
CA ALA A 83 6.50 -0.13 6.02
C ALA A 83 5.04 -0.59 5.99
N LEU A 84 4.77 -1.90 5.81
CA LEU A 84 3.41 -2.46 5.89
C LEU A 84 2.80 -2.27 7.28
N VAL A 85 3.56 -2.57 8.34
CA VAL A 85 3.08 -2.39 9.72
C VAL A 85 2.74 -0.93 9.98
N LEU A 86 3.63 -0.01 9.61
CA LEU A 86 3.41 1.43 9.74
C LEU A 86 2.20 1.90 8.93
N PHE A 87 2.01 1.36 7.72
CA PHE A 87 0.85 1.66 6.90
C PHE A 87 -0.47 1.28 7.60
N PHE A 88 -0.55 0.07 8.19
CA PHE A 88 -1.75 -0.34 8.92
C PHE A 88 -1.96 0.47 10.21
N ILE A 89 -0.89 0.83 10.93
CA ILE A 89 -0.98 1.71 12.10
C ILE A 89 -1.52 3.08 11.68
N ALA A 90 -0.98 3.67 10.62
CA ALA A 90 -1.45 4.96 10.09
C ALA A 90 -2.92 4.88 9.66
N LEU A 91 -3.32 3.81 8.99
CA LEU A 91 -4.72 3.58 8.61
C LEU A 91 -5.64 3.50 9.85
N ARG A 92 -5.20 2.78 10.89
CA ARG A 92 -5.97 2.68 12.14
C ARG A 92 -6.08 4.02 12.87
N LEU A 93 -4.99 4.79 12.93
CA LEU A 93 -4.97 6.10 13.59
C LEU A 93 -5.79 7.14 12.84
N THR A 94 -5.70 7.15 11.51
CA THR A 94 -6.51 8.06 10.68
C THR A 94 -8.00 7.77 10.83
N TRP A 95 -8.39 6.50 10.85
CA TRP A 95 -9.76 6.10 11.15
C TRP A 95 -10.24 6.61 12.52
N ASP A 96 -9.44 6.38 13.57
CA ASP A 96 -9.74 6.86 14.94
C ASP A 96 -9.94 8.37 15.00
N LEU A 97 -9.02 9.10 14.37
CA LEU A 97 -9.02 10.55 14.37
C LEU A 97 -10.26 11.10 13.68
N THR A 98 -10.73 10.48 12.60
CA THR A 98 -11.94 10.92 11.90
C THR A 98 -13.21 10.69 12.72
N GLU A 99 -13.29 9.60 13.49
CA GLU A 99 -14.44 9.31 14.35
C GLU A 99 -14.46 10.17 15.62
N ASN A 100 -13.28 10.45 16.17
CA ASN A 100 -13.12 11.16 17.45
C ASN A 100 -12.91 12.67 17.31
N LEU A 101 -13.23 13.27 16.16
CA LEU A 101 -13.17 14.73 16.02
C LEU A 101 -14.14 15.39 17.00
N PRO A 102 -13.71 16.40 17.78
CA PRO A 102 -14.61 17.20 18.59
C PRO A 102 -15.52 18.02 17.66
N THR A 103 -16.68 17.45 17.36
CA THR A 103 -17.75 18.05 16.55
C THR A 103 -18.69 18.92 17.40
N GLY A 104 -18.48 18.94 18.72
CA GLY A 104 -19.26 19.74 19.64
C GLY A 104 -18.86 21.22 19.63
N PRO A 105 -19.78 22.13 19.98
CA PRO A 105 -19.42 23.53 20.25
C PRO A 105 -18.37 23.59 21.35
N LEU A 106 -17.49 24.59 21.29
CA LEU A 106 -16.52 24.86 22.36
C LEU A 106 -17.21 24.81 23.72
N PRO A 107 -16.56 24.25 24.75
CA PRO A 107 -17.16 24.13 26.07
C PRO A 107 -17.72 25.49 26.50
N SER A 108 -19.03 25.53 26.74
CA SER A 108 -19.74 26.75 27.16
C SER A 108 -19.29 27.26 28.52
N GLN A 109 -18.58 26.41 29.27
CA GLN A 109 -17.92 26.72 30.51
C GLN A 109 -16.42 26.80 30.25
N VAL A 110 -15.90 28.00 30.05
CA VAL A 110 -14.47 28.25 30.31
C VAL A 110 -14.32 28.08 31.82
N PRO A 111 -13.47 27.15 32.32
CA PRO A 111 -13.27 27.01 33.75
C PRO A 111 -12.92 28.37 34.33
N ALA A 112 -13.55 28.73 35.46
CA ALA A 112 -13.27 29.99 36.11
C ALA A 112 -11.76 30.09 36.34
N LEU A 113 -11.14 31.12 35.75
CA LEU A 113 -9.71 31.35 35.96
C LEU A 113 -9.45 31.42 37.46
N PRO A 114 -8.40 30.74 37.97
CA PRO A 114 -8.07 30.84 39.38
C PRO A 114 -7.86 32.32 39.71
N ALA A 115 -8.42 32.76 40.85
CA ALA A 115 -8.18 34.11 41.33
C ALA A 115 -6.68 34.26 41.57
N VAL A 116 -5.99 35.01 40.73
CA VAL A 116 -4.56 35.32 40.90
C VAL A 116 -4.47 36.40 41.98
N PRO A 117 -3.98 36.10 43.19
CA PRO A 117 -3.90 37.09 44.26
C PRO A 117 -2.94 38.21 43.85
N GLY A 118 -3.39 39.46 43.96
CA GLY A 118 -2.58 40.64 43.59
C GLY A 118 -2.69 41.08 42.12
N LEU A 119 -3.34 40.30 41.25
CA LEU A 119 -3.60 40.72 39.87
C LEU A 119 -4.81 41.65 39.82
N ARG A 120 -4.56 42.97 39.76
CA ARG A 120 -5.58 43.97 39.43
C ARG A 120 -5.56 44.20 37.93
N TRP A 121 -6.65 43.89 37.24
CA TRP A 121 -6.82 44.31 35.86
C TRP A 121 -6.95 45.84 35.79
N PRO A 122 -6.12 46.54 34.99
CA PRO A 122 -6.30 47.97 34.72
C PRO A 122 -7.67 48.17 34.07
N ARG A 123 -8.62 48.76 34.78
CA ARG A 123 -9.99 48.98 34.25
C ARG A 123 -10.02 50.05 33.16
N ASP A 124 -8.98 50.87 33.09
CA ASP A 124 -8.93 52.08 32.27
C ASP A 124 -8.41 51.81 30.84
N GLU A 125 -7.95 50.59 30.56
CA GLU A 125 -7.36 50.20 29.26
C GLU A 125 -8.17 49.12 28.52
N LEU A 126 -9.36 48.76 29.01
CA LEU A 126 -10.20 47.76 28.34
C LEU A 126 -10.74 48.32 27.01
N PRO A 127 -10.49 47.66 25.86
CA PRO A 127 -11.09 48.08 24.61
C PRO A 127 -12.62 48.03 24.72
N ALA A 128 -13.29 49.04 24.16
CA ALA A 128 -14.74 49.22 24.24
C ALA A 128 -15.56 47.99 23.75
N SER A 129 -14.93 47.07 23.03
CA SER A 129 -15.52 45.81 22.56
C SER A 129 -15.80 44.77 23.64
N ILE A 130 -15.22 44.90 24.85
CA ILE A 130 -15.35 43.93 25.96
C ILE A 130 -16.25 44.47 27.10
N ALA A 131 -16.71 45.72 27.00
CA ALA A 131 -17.59 46.31 28.02
C ALA A 131 -18.88 45.48 28.18
N PRO A 132 -19.26 45.06 29.40
CA PRO A 132 -20.44 44.25 29.62
C PRO A 132 -21.67 44.99 29.12
N ARG A 133 -22.37 44.40 28.15
CA ARG A 133 -23.61 44.96 27.59
C ARG A 133 -24.64 45.02 28.72
N GLY A 134 -24.93 46.23 29.19
CA GLY A 134 -25.75 46.49 30.37
C GLY A 134 -27.08 45.75 30.32
N ARG A 135 -27.38 45.06 31.42
CA ARG A 135 -28.67 44.40 31.68
C ARG A 135 -29.76 45.47 31.71
N GLN A 136 -30.54 45.61 30.63
CA GLN A 136 -31.72 46.46 30.64
C GLN A 136 -32.82 45.74 31.44
N GLY A 137 -33.06 46.19 32.67
CA GLY A 137 -34.25 45.81 33.44
C GLY A 137 -35.48 46.58 32.95
N PRO A 138 -36.70 46.02 33.07
CA PRO A 138 -37.90 46.67 32.57
C PRO A 138 -38.25 47.90 33.41
N ARG A 139 -38.49 49.03 32.74
CA ARG A 139 -38.97 50.28 33.37
C ARG A 139 -40.49 50.20 33.59
N PRO A 140 -41.00 50.50 34.80
CA PRO A 140 -42.34 51.07 34.96
C PRO A 140 -42.34 52.57 34.66
#